data_AF-A0A3A8KFT6-F1
#
_entry.id   AF-A0A3A8KFT6-F1
#
_cell.length_a   1.000
_cell.length_b   1.000
_cell.length_c   1.000
_cell.angle_alpha   90.00
_cell.angle_beta   90.00
_cell.angle_gamma   90.00
#
_symmetry.space_group_name_H-M   'P 1'
#
loop_
_entity.id
_entity.type
_entity.pdbx_description
1 polymer ?
#
loop_
_entity_poly.entity_id
_entity_poly.type
_entity_poly.pdbx_seq_one_letter_code
_entity_poly.pdbx_strand_id
1 'polypeptide(L)'
;MSLDALVRQFADNVAAQTDAIWQGAAKAGNRCARKYISAFEQLRAHGDTGREALTVLFSHPRMDVRVMAAAYLLRYRTHEAREVLMEAARGEGLVPFKAGQTLKRWEEGAWALDPE
;
A
#
# COMPACT_ATOMS: atom_id res chain seq x y z
N MET A 1 -8.22 5.00 -17.93
CA MET A 1 -7.51 3.71 -17.77
C MET A 1 -8.47 2.69 -17.19
N SER A 2 -8.30 1.39 -17.42
CA SER A 2 -9.08 0.38 -16.69
C SER A 2 -8.60 0.25 -15.25
N LEU A 3 -9.47 -0.25 -14.36
CA LEU A 3 -9.12 -0.52 -12.97
C LEU A 3 -7.93 -1.48 -12.87
N ASP A 4 -7.92 -2.56 -13.65
CA ASP A 4 -6.81 -3.53 -13.68
C ASP A 4 -5.47 -2.88 -14.05
N ALA A 5 -5.49 -1.94 -14.98
CA ALA A 5 -4.27 -1.24 -15.39
C ALA A 5 -3.76 -0.29 -14.28
N LEU A 6 -4.66 0.34 -13.52
CA LEU A 6 -4.31 1.15 -12.36
C LEU A 6 -3.78 0.30 -11.19
N VAL A 7 -4.42 -0.84 -10.92
CA VAL A 7 -3.96 -1.81 -9.90
C VAL A 7 -2.57 -2.32 -10.25
N ARG A 8 -2.33 -2.68 -11.51
CA ARG A 8 -1.01 -3.10 -11.99
C ARG A 8 0.02 -1.98 -11.84
N GLN A 9 -0.32 -0.75 -12.24
CA GLN A 9 0.59 0.38 -12.05
C GLN A 9 0.92 0.64 -10.58
N PHE A 10 -0.06 0.50 -9.69
CA PHE A 10 0.18 0.61 -8.25
C PHE A 10 1.21 -0.45 -7.81
N ALA A 11 0.96 -1.73 -8.12
CA ALA A 11 1.84 -2.83 -7.74
C ALA A 11 3.27 -2.67 -8.29
N ASP A 12 3.40 -2.39 -9.60
CA ASP A 12 4.69 -2.27 -10.28
C ASP A 12 5.52 -1.12 -9.68
N ASN A 13 4.88 0.02 -9.38
CA ASN A 13 5.59 1.17 -8.81
C ASN A 13 5.90 1.01 -7.32
N VAL A 14 5.10 0.26 -6.55
CA VAL A 14 5.45 -0.07 -5.16
C VAL A 14 6.68 -0.98 -5.14
N ALA A 15 6.69 -2.03 -5.96
CA ALA A 15 7.84 -2.92 -6.08
C ALA A 15 9.11 -2.13 -6.48
N ALA A 16 9.00 -1.30 -7.53
CA ALA A 16 10.11 -0.46 -7.99
C ALA A 16 10.57 0.57 -6.94
N GLN A 17 9.66 1.12 -6.13
CA GLN A 17 10.04 1.99 -5.02
C GLN A 17 10.88 1.23 -4.00
N THR A 18 10.42 0.05 -3.58
CA THR A 18 11.14 -0.77 -2.59
C THR A 18 12.53 -1.13 -3.10
N ASP A 19 12.65 -1.58 -4.35
CA ASP A 19 13.92 -1.94 -4.95
C ASP A 19 14.86 -0.72 -5.02
N ALA A 20 14.34 0.46 -5.38
CA ALA A 20 15.11 1.70 -5.39
C ALA A 20 15.58 2.12 -3.97
N ILE A 21 14.77 1.90 -2.93
CA ILE A 21 15.17 2.16 -1.54
C ILE A 21 16.34 1.26 -1.15
N TRP A 22 16.27 -0.04 -1.47
CA TRP A 22 17.34 -0.99 -1.21
C TRP A 22 18.65 -0.64 -1.92
N GLN A 23 18.56 -0.02 -3.11
CA GLN A 23 19.71 0.46 -3.88
C GLN A 23 20.22 1.84 -3.45
N GLY A 24 19.61 2.47 -2.44
CA GLY A 24 19.94 3.85 -2.02
C GLY A 24 19.54 4.92 -3.05
N ALA A 25 18.73 4.57 -4.05
CA ALA A 25 18.33 5.44 -5.15
C ALA A 25 17.10 6.29 -4.79
N ALA A 26 17.22 7.18 -3.80
CA ALA A 26 16.11 7.94 -3.23
C ALA A 26 15.29 8.74 -4.27
N LYS A 27 15.94 9.35 -5.29
CA LYS A 27 15.24 10.08 -6.36
C LYS A 27 14.36 9.15 -7.21
N ALA A 28 14.82 7.93 -7.50
CA ALA A 28 14.06 6.94 -8.23
C ALA A 28 12.90 6.39 -7.39
N GLY A 29 13.15 6.11 -6.10
CA GLY A 29 12.12 5.71 -5.14
C GLY A 29 11.00 6.73 -5.03
N ASN A 30 11.33 8.02 -4.88
CA ASN A 30 10.34 9.10 -4.81
C ASN A 30 9.53 9.26 -6.11
N ARG A 31 10.14 9.00 -7.27
CA ARG A 31 9.41 9.02 -8.55
C ARG A 31 8.39 7.89 -8.61
N CYS A 32 8.77 6.68 -8.19
CA CYS A 32 7.85 5.54 -8.11
C CYS A 32 6.75 5.80 -7.09
N ALA A 33 7.08 6.45 -5.96
CA ALA A 33 6.12 6.87 -4.95
C ALA A 33 4.97 7.71 -5.52
N ARG A 34 5.33 8.78 -6.23
CA ARG A 34 4.36 9.67 -6.87
C ARG A 34 3.47 8.93 -7.87
N LYS A 35 4.02 7.94 -8.58
CA LYS A 35 3.27 7.14 -9.55
C LYS A 35 2.24 6.22 -8.90
N TYR A 36 2.60 5.45 -7.87
CA TYR A 36 1.61 4.59 -7.22
C TYR A 36 0.59 5.41 -6.42
N ILE A 37 0.98 6.57 -5.86
CA ILE A 37 0.03 7.51 -5.23
C ILE A 37 -1.00 7.99 -6.27
N SER A 38 -0.53 8.44 -7.43
CA SER A 38 -1.43 8.88 -8.51
C SER A 38 -2.33 7.75 -9.04
N ALA A 39 -1.82 6.52 -9.11
CA ALA A 39 -2.63 5.35 -9.48
C ALA A 39 -3.73 5.09 -8.44
N PHE A 40 -3.41 5.18 -7.15
CA PHE A 40 -4.39 5.05 -6.08
C PHE A 40 -5.43 6.17 -6.09
N GLU A 41 -5.02 7.42 -6.32
CA GLU A 41 -5.95 8.55 -6.43
C GLU A 41 -6.95 8.35 -7.58
N GLN A 42 -6.48 7.84 -8.71
CA GLN A 42 -7.34 7.49 -9.84
C GLN A 42 -8.28 6.33 -9.51
N LEU A 43 -7.81 5.27 -8.84
CA LEU A 43 -8.69 4.20 -8.33
C LEU A 43 -9.76 4.77 -7.40
N ARG A 44 -9.36 5.62 -6.44
CA ARG A 44 -10.29 6.25 -5.49
C ARG A 44 -11.34 7.12 -6.17
N ALA A 45 -11.02 7.75 -7.30
CA ALA A 45 -11.96 8.53 -8.10
C ALA A 45 -13.08 7.68 -8.73
N HIS A 46 -12.89 6.36 -8.83
CA HIS A 46 -13.95 5.41 -9.22
C HIS A 46 -14.82 4.96 -8.02
N GLY A 47 -14.69 5.61 -6.86
CA GLY A 47 -15.43 5.27 -5.65
C GLY A 47 -15.01 3.91 -5.08
N ASP A 48 -15.94 3.24 -4.42
CA ASP A 48 -15.68 1.97 -3.74
C ASP A 48 -15.26 0.87 -4.71
N THR A 49 -15.77 0.85 -5.94
CA THR A 49 -15.35 -0.11 -6.97
C THR A 49 -13.84 -0.04 -7.23
N GLY A 50 -13.25 1.16 -7.24
CA GLY A 50 -11.81 1.30 -7.44
C GLY A 50 -10.98 0.95 -6.21
N ARG A 51 -11.49 1.20 -5.00
CA ARG A 51 -10.86 0.71 -3.76
C ARG A 51 -10.91 -0.81 -3.69
N GLU A 52 -12.05 -1.39 -4.04
CA GLU A 52 -12.28 -2.83 -4.07
C GLU A 52 -11.37 -3.51 -5.09
N ALA A 53 -11.15 -2.92 -6.26
CA ALA A 53 -10.22 -3.48 -7.25
C ALA A 53 -8.79 -3.65 -6.72
N LEU A 54 -8.37 -2.84 -5.75
CA LEU A 54 -7.03 -2.91 -5.16
C LEU A 54 -6.88 -4.08 -4.15
N THR A 55 -7.97 -4.65 -3.64
CA THR A 55 -7.92 -5.75 -2.64
C THR A 55 -7.26 -7.01 -3.19
N VAL A 56 -7.27 -7.22 -4.50
CA VAL A 56 -6.58 -8.34 -5.18
C VAL A 56 -5.08 -8.39 -4.84
N LEU A 57 -4.48 -7.24 -4.48
CA LEU A 57 -3.07 -7.16 -4.11
C LEU A 57 -2.75 -7.73 -2.73
N PHE A 58 -3.74 -8.03 -1.89
CA PHE A 58 -3.51 -8.72 -0.61
C PHE A 58 -2.89 -10.12 -0.80
N SER A 59 -3.09 -10.73 -1.96
CA SER A 59 -2.49 -12.02 -2.33
C SER A 59 -1.29 -11.90 -3.29
N HIS A 60 -0.80 -10.70 -3.57
CA HIS A 60 0.29 -10.47 -4.53
C HIS A 60 1.58 -11.22 -4.11
N PRO A 61 2.39 -11.80 -5.01
CA PRO A 61 3.58 -12.59 -4.60
C PRO A 61 4.61 -11.81 -3.76
N ARG A 62 4.71 -10.49 -3.93
CA ARG A 62 5.62 -9.66 -3.15
C ARG A 62 4.96 -9.06 -1.90
N MET A 63 5.59 -9.24 -0.74
CA MET A 63 5.09 -8.75 0.55
C MET A 63 5.06 -7.21 0.65
N ASP A 64 6.00 -6.50 0.04
CA ASP A 64 6.00 -5.03 0.03
C ASP A 64 4.76 -4.45 -0.66
N VAL A 65 4.33 -5.07 -1.77
CA VAL A 65 3.09 -4.73 -2.47
C VAL A 65 1.87 -5.00 -1.60
N ARG A 66 1.80 -6.17 -0.93
CA ARG A 66 0.72 -6.50 0.00
C ARG A 66 0.59 -5.46 1.11
N VAL A 67 1.72 -5.15 1.77
CA VAL A 67 1.79 -4.18 2.87
C VAL A 67 1.35 -2.78 2.43
N MET A 68 1.81 -2.33 1.26
CA MET A 68 1.39 -1.01 0.77
C MET A 68 -0.10 -0.98 0.43
N ALA A 69 -0.63 -1.99 -0.25
CA ALA A 69 -2.06 -2.07 -0.54
C ALA A 69 -2.89 -2.08 0.76
N ALA A 70 -2.47 -2.88 1.75
CA ALA A 70 -3.14 -2.95 3.05
C ALA A 70 -3.10 -1.61 3.79
N ALA A 71 -1.97 -0.89 3.79
CA ALA A 71 -1.89 0.43 4.39
C ALA A 71 -2.86 1.44 3.75
N TYR A 72 -3.01 1.41 2.42
CA TYR A 72 -3.92 2.29 1.68
C TYR A 72 -5.39 1.93 1.84
N LEU A 73 -5.70 0.65 2.04
CA LEU A 73 -7.05 0.14 2.23
C LEU A 73 -7.43 -0.02 3.69
N LEU A 74 -6.56 0.34 4.65
CA LEU A 74 -6.75 0.06 6.08
C LEU A 74 -8.04 0.63 6.65
N ARG A 75 -8.56 1.72 6.08
CA ARG A 75 -9.87 2.29 6.46
C ARG A 75 -11.07 1.66 5.77
N TYR A 76 -10.86 1.15 4.55
CA TYR A 76 -11.91 0.63 3.69
C TYR A 76 -12.17 -0.87 3.96
N ARG A 77 -11.09 -1.63 4.14
CA ARG A 77 -11.07 -3.07 4.42
C ARG A 77 -10.27 -3.35 5.69
N THR A 78 -10.74 -2.77 6.80
CA THR A 78 -9.99 -2.73 8.06
C THR A 78 -9.57 -4.11 8.56
N HIS A 79 -10.46 -5.10 8.50
CA HIS A 79 -10.15 -6.44 8.99
C HIS A 79 -9.06 -7.10 8.16
N GLU A 80 -9.30 -7.21 6.85
CA GLU A 80 -8.41 -7.89 5.90
C GLU A 80 -7.06 -7.18 5.78
N ALA A 81 -7.06 -5.84 5.75
CA ALA A 81 -5.82 -5.07 5.72
C ALA A 81 -5.00 -5.24 7.00
N ARG A 82 -5.65 -5.28 8.18
CA ARG A 82 -4.94 -5.54 9.44
C ARG A 82 -4.33 -6.93 9.46
N GLU A 83 -5.03 -7.95 8.97
CA GLU A 83 -4.48 -9.32 8.89
C GLU A 83 -3.19 -9.37 8.06
N VAL A 84 -3.19 -8.75 6.87
CA VAL A 84 -2.01 -8.65 6.01
C VAL A 84 -0.85 -7.92 6.71
N LEU A 85 -1.15 -6.79 7.36
CA LEU A 85 -0.13 -6.01 8.07
C LEU A 85 0.43 -6.76 9.28
N MET A 86 -0.42 -7.46 10.04
CA MET A 86 -0.01 -8.26 11.20
C MET A 86 0.84 -9.46 10.79
N GLU A 87 0.50 -10.13 9.68
CA GLU A 87 1.34 -11.19 9.12
C GLU A 87 2.72 -10.64 8.72
N ALA A 88 2.74 -9.54 7.96
CA ALA A 88 3.97 -8.93 7.48
C ALA A 88 4.87 -8.41 8.62
N ALA A 89 4.29 -7.92 9.71
CA ALA A 89 5.02 -7.35 10.85
C ALA A 89 5.80 -8.38 11.68
N ARG A 90 5.57 -9.69 11.49
CA ARG A 90 6.25 -10.76 12.25
C ARG A 90 7.70 -11.01 11.83
N GLY A 91 8.11 -10.51 10.66
CA GLY A 91 9.46 -10.70 10.14
C GLY A 91 10.45 -9.62 10.59
N GLU A 92 11.64 -9.65 10.00
CA GLU A 92 12.67 -8.63 10.17
C GLU A 92 12.96 -7.87 8.86
N GLY A 93 13.49 -6.66 9.00
CA GLY A 93 13.86 -5.81 7.86
C GLY A 93 12.83 -4.73 7.51
N LEU A 94 13.02 -4.12 6.34
CA LEU A 94 12.30 -2.89 5.97
C LEU A 94 10.78 -3.07 5.85
N VAL A 95 10.33 -4.18 5.24
CA VAL A 95 8.90 -4.42 4.99
C VAL A 95 8.14 -4.71 6.30
N PRO A 96 8.60 -5.63 7.18
CA PRO A 96 8.01 -5.83 8.50
C PRO A 96 8.01 -4.56 9.36
N PHE A 97 9.11 -3.78 9.33
CA PHE A 97 9.17 -2.51 10.04
C PHE A 97 8.08 -1.54 9.58
N LYS A 98 7.88 -1.37 8.27
CA LYS A 98 6.81 -0.51 7.73
C LYS A 98 5.42 -1.00 8.12
N ALA A 99 5.17 -2.31 8.09
CA ALA A 99 3.91 -2.88 8.53
C ALA A 99 3.65 -2.62 10.03
N GLY A 100 4.65 -2.82 10.89
CA GLY A 100 4.55 -2.51 12.31
C GLY A 100 4.30 -1.02 12.58
N GLN A 101 4.98 -0.12 11.87
CA GLN A 101 4.70 1.33 11.98
C GLN A 101 3.29 1.69 11.53
N THR A 102 2.78 1.04 10.48
CA THR A 102 1.41 1.24 9.97
C THR A 102 0.39 0.84 11.03
N LEU A 103 0.53 -0.35 11.62
CA LEU A 103 -0.35 -0.82 12.71
C LEU A 103 -0.29 0.09 13.93
N LYS A 104 0.92 0.46 14.37
CA LYS A 104 1.13 1.35 15.50
C LYS A 104 0.43 2.70 15.28
N ARG A 105 0.61 3.33 14.12
CA ARG A 105 -0.03 4.62 13.80
C ARG A 105 -1.55 4.52 13.70
N TRP A 106 -2.05 3.39 13.23
CA TRP A 106 -3.49 3.10 13.24
C TRP A 106 -4.04 2.99 14.66
N GLU A 107 -3.38 2.23 15.54
CA GLU A 107 -3.76 2.05 16.94
C GLU A 107 -3.65 3.33 17.77
N GLU A 108 -2.66 4.18 17.49
CA GLU A 108 -2.51 5.52 18.10
C GLU A 108 -3.60 6.51 17.66
N GLY A 109 -4.46 6.15 16.69
CA GLY A 109 -5.44 7.07 16.12
C GLY A 109 -4.82 8.19 15.27
N ALA A 110 -3.51 8.15 14.99
CA ALA A 110 -2.84 9.13 14.15
C ALA A 110 -3.41 9.16 12.72
N TRP A 111 -3.99 8.03 12.29
CA TRP A 111 -4.73 7.89 11.04
C TRP A 111 -6.23 7.75 11.27
N ALA A 112 -6.75 8.25 12.39
CA ALA A 112 -8.15 8.58 12.62
C ALA A 112 -8.43 10.06 12.24
N LEU A 113 -7.67 10.59 11.27
CA LEU A 113 -7.95 11.89 10.64
C LEU A 113 -9.23 11.75 9.81
N ASP A 114 -10.39 11.98 10.38
CA ASP A 114 -11.61 12.12 9.58
C ASP A 114 -11.36 13.21 8.53
N PRO A 115 -11.77 12.94 7.28
CA PRO A 115 -12.89 13.72 6.78
C PRO A 115 -13.90 12.83 6.04
N GLU A 116 -15.14 13.30 6.04
CA GLU A 116 -16.29 12.87 5.22
C GLU A 116 -15.93 12.17 3.89
#